data_AF-A0A1U7UIZ1-F1
#
_entry.id   AF-A0A1U7UIZ1-F1
#
_cell.length_a   1.000
_cell.length_b   1.000
_cell.length_c   1.000
_cell.angle_alpha   90.00
_cell.angle_beta   90.00
_cell.angle_gamma   90.00
#
_symmetry.space_group_name_H-M   'P 1'
#
loop_
_entity.id
_entity.type
_entity.pdbx_description
1 polymer ?
#
loop_
_entity_poly.entity_id
_entity_poly.type
_entity_poly.pdbx_seq_one_letter_code
_entity_poly.pdbx_strand_id
1 'polypeptide(L)'
;MTTTFLQTSSSTFGGGSTRGGSLLAGGGGFGGGSLYGGGGSRSISASSSRFVSSGSGGGYGGGMSCGFGGGAGGGFGGGFGGGAGGGFGGSFGGSFGGGFGGGDGGLLSGNEKITMQNLNDRLASYLDKVRALEEANADLEGKIRDWYQKQAPTSPERDYSHYFKTMEELQDKILAAAIDNSRVILEIDNARLAVDDFRLKYENELGLRQSVEADINGLRRVLDELTLARTDLEMQIEGLKEELAYMKKNHEEEMKEFGSQLVGQVNVEMDAAPGVDLTRVLAEMREQYEAIAEKNRRDAEAWFFSKTEELNKEVASNTEMIQTSKTEITDLRRTLQGLEIELQSQLSMKAGLENSLAETECRYATQLQQIQGLISSLEAQLSELRCEMEAQDQEYRMLLDIKTRLEQEIATYRSLLEGQDAKMAGAGIREGSSLGGGSGGSSSGVRIKVEESVDGKVVSSHKREV
;
A
#
# COMPACT_ATOMS: atom_id res chain seq x y z
N MET A 1 1.59 -32.05 -98.59
CA MET A 1 2.33 -30.88 -99.09
C MET A 1 2.34 -29.84 -98.00
N THR A 2 3.52 -29.63 -97.43
CA THR A 2 3.85 -28.69 -96.36
C THR A 2 3.76 -27.26 -96.89
N THR A 3 3.05 -26.36 -96.20
CA THR A 3 3.42 -24.93 -96.20
C THR A 3 3.27 -24.36 -94.79
N THR A 4 4.41 -23.89 -94.30
CA THR A 4 4.68 -23.26 -93.02
C THR A 4 4.49 -21.75 -93.19
N PHE A 5 3.92 -21.07 -92.20
CA PHE A 5 4.13 -19.63 -92.03
C PHE A 5 4.65 -19.36 -90.62
N LEU A 6 5.95 -19.05 -90.56
CA LEU A 6 6.65 -18.48 -89.43
C LEU A 6 6.69 -16.97 -89.64
N GLN A 7 6.38 -16.19 -88.60
CA GLN A 7 6.95 -14.85 -88.46
C GLN A 7 7.44 -14.64 -87.05
N THR A 8 8.76 -14.64 -86.94
CA THR A 8 9.57 -14.30 -85.78
C THR A 8 9.74 -12.79 -85.72
N SER A 9 9.70 -12.19 -84.53
CA SER A 9 10.46 -10.97 -84.24
C SER A 9 10.85 -10.96 -82.77
N SER A 10 12.16 -11.04 -82.58
CA SER A 10 12.93 -11.00 -81.35
C SER A 10 13.21 -9.57 -80.91
N SER A 11 13.27 -9.32 -79.60
CA SER A 11 14.32 -8.48 -79.03
C SER A 11 14.65 -8.90 -77.61
N THR A 12 15.89 -9.37 -77.47
CA THR A 12 16.64 -9.74 -76.28
C THR A 12 17.25 -8.53 -75.57
N PHE A 13 17.19 -8.49 -74.24
CA PHE A 13 18.24 -8.04 -73.31
C PHE A 13 17.74 -8.37 -71.90
N GLY A 14 18.43 -8.98 -70.95
CA GLY A 14 19.85 -9.22 -70.69
C GLY A 14 19.93 -9.31 -69.16
N GLY A 15 20.36 -10.45 -68.62
CA GLY A 15 20.08 -10.87 -67.24
C GLY A 15 20.92 -10.24 -66.13
N GLY A 16 20.68 -10.72 -64.90
CA GLY A 16 21.52 -10.45 -63.74
C GLY A 16 20.84 -10.85 -62.43
N SER A 17 21.18 -12.04 -61.92
CA SER A 17 20.73 -12.60 -60.65
C SER A 17 21.66 -12.16 -59.52
N THR A 18 21.12 -11.70 -58.38
CA THR A 18 21.77 -11.82 -57.06
C THR A 18 20.73 -11.90 -55.93
N ARG A 19 21.10 -12.72 -54.94
CA ARG A 19 20.34 -13.17 -53.76
C ARG A 19 20.23 -12.13 -52.64
N GLY A 20 19.24 -12.37 -51.77
CA GLY A 20 19.13 -11.86 -50.39
C GLY A 20 17.83 -11.08 -50.20
N GLY A 21 16.90 -11.38 -49.30
CA GLY A 21 16.90 -12.24 -48.12
C GLY A 21 15.95 -11.57 -47.12
N SER A 22 14.84 -12.23 -46.80
CA SER A 22 13.97 -12.07 -45.62
C SER A 22 13.34 -10.71 -45.32
N LEU A 23 12.01 -10.68 -45.20
CA LEU A 23 11.26 -10.51 -43.93
C LEU A 23 9.78 -10.20 -44.22
N LEU A 24 8.94 -10.54 -43.24
CA LEU A 24 7.53 -10.17 -43.04
C LEU A 24 6.50 -11.16 -43.64
N ALA A 25 6.06 -12.14 -42.85
CA ALA A 25 5.05 -12.03 -41.77
C ALA A 25 3.65 -11.84 -42.35
N GLY A 26 2.97 -12.97 -42.54
CA GLY A 26 1.54 -13.03 -42.84
C GLY A 26 0.73 -12.69 -41.60
N GLY A 27 -0.17 -11.72 -41.74
CA GLY A 27 -1.27 -11.48 -40.82
C GLY A 27 -2.54 -12.08 -41.42
N GLY A 28 -3.09 -13.10 -40.77
CA GLY A 28 -4.45 -13.57 -40.97
C GLY A 28 -5.30 -13.16 -39.76
N GLY A 29 -6.54 -12.72 -40.00
CA GLY A 29 -7.52 -12.51 -38.94
C GLY A 29 -8.66 -11.57 -39.30
N PHE A 30 -9.75 -12.13 -39.83
CA PHE A 30 -11.13 -11.70 -39.59
C PHE A 30 -11.77 -12.81 -38.72
N GLY A 31 -12.69 -12.60 -37.77
CA GLY A 31 -13.43 -11.42 -37.36
C GLY A 31 -14.09 -11.67 -35.99
N GLY A 32 -14.49 -10.58 -35.33
CA GLY A 32 -15.25 -10.60 -34.08
C GLY A 32 -16.67 -10.10 -34.31
N GLY A 33 -17.65 -10.87 -33.83
CA GLY A 33 -19.06 -10.52 -33.83
C GLY A 33 -19.37 -9.39 -32.83
N SER A 34 -20.11 -8.40 -33.34
CA SER A 34 -20.59 -7.19 -32.67
C SER A 34 -21.75 -7.48 -31.70
N LEU A 35 -21.76 -6.81 -30.55
CA LEU A 35 -23.01 -6.39 -29.90
C LEU A 35 -22.94 -4.90 -29.52
N TYR A 36 -23.95 -4.20 -30.00
CA TYR A 36 -24.26 -2.79 -29.91
C TYR A 36 -24.80 -2.42 -28.52
N GLY A 37 -24.49 -1.23 -28.00
CA GLY A 37 -25.17 -0.70 -26.80
C GLY A 37 -24.53 0.57 -26.24
N GLY A 38 -25.18 1.71 -26.45
CA GLY A 38 -24.64 3.04 -26.21
C GLY A 38 -24.37 3.41 -24.75
N GLY A 39 -23.45 4.38 -24.60
CA GLY A 39 -23.16 5.02 -23.33
C GLY A 39 -24.27 5.95 -22.85
N GLY A 40 -24.38 6.05 -21.52
CA GLY A 40 -25.32 6.95 -20.86
C GLY A 40 -25.40 6.72 -19.36
N SER A 41 -24.30 7.03 -18.66
CA SER A 41 -24.24 7.54 -17.27
C SER A 41 -25.23 6.98 -16.23
N ARG A 42 -24.70 6.23 -15.25
CA ARG A 42 -24.83 6.42 -13.78
C ARG A 42 -24.69 5.08 -13.06
N SER A 43 -23.62 4.98 -12.27
CA SER A 43 -23.48 4.22 -11.01
C SER A 43 -24.49 3.09 -10.74
N ILE A 44 -24.03 1.84 -10.86
CA ILE A 44 -24.73 0.66 -10.32
C ILE A 44 -23.90 0.06 -9.21
N SER A 45 -24.43 0.16 -7.98
CA SER A 45 -24.17 -0.76 -6.89
C SER A 45 -25.12 -1.94 -7.10
N ALA A 46 -24.59 -3.12 -7.42
CA ALA A 46 -25.39 -4.31 -7.72
C ALA A 46 -25.61 -5.14 -6.45
N SER A 47 -26.86 -5.23 -6.03
CA SER A 47 -27.41 -6.41 -5.37
C SER A 47 -28.54 -6.92 -6.24
N SER A 48 -28.51 -8.20 -6.61
CA SER A 48 -29.64 -9.14 -6.42
C SER A 48 -29.69 -10.26 -7.45
N SER A 49 -30.24 -11.36 -6.97
CA SER A 49 -31.07 -12.35 -7.66
C SER A 49 -30.41 -13.32 -8.64
N ARG A 50 -30.25 -14.51 -8.06
CA ARG A 50 -30.09 -15.82 -8.68
C ARG A 50 -31.34 -16.15 -9.51
N PHE A 51 -31.14 -16.59 -10.75
CA PHE A 51 -32.12 -17.37 -11.49
C PHE A 51 -31.87 -18.86 -11.27
N VAL A 52 -32.97 -19.57 -11.12
CA VAL A 52 -33.09 -21.00 -10.81
C VAL A 52 -32.91 -21.80 -12.10
N SER A 53 -32.04 -22.81 -12.10
CA SER A 53 -32.18 -23.98 -12.95
C SER A 53 -31.78 -25.22 -12.15
N SER A 54 -32.62 -26.24 -12.29
CA SER A 54 -32.67 -27.49 -11.57
C SER A 54 -31.43 -28.36 -11.75
N GLY A 55 -30.96 -28.96 -10.65
CA GLY A 55 -29.98 -30.05 -10.65
C GLY A 55 -29.89 -30.67 -9.26
N SER A 56 -30.57 -31.81 -9.09
CA SER A 56 -30.64 -32.61 -7.87
C SER A 56 -29.26 -33.05 -7.35
N GLY A 57 -29.08 -33.03 -6.02
CA GLY A 57 -27.97 -33.69 -5.33
C GLY A 57 -27.89 -33.26 -3.87
N GLY A 58 -28.46 -34.08 -2.98
CA GLY A 58 -28.66 -33.76 -1.57
C GLY A 58 -27.39 -33.71 -0.71
N GLY A 59 -27.48 -32.99 0.40
CA GLY A 59 -26.49 -32.96 1.47
C GLY A 59 -26.90 -32.02 2.59
N TYR A 60 -27.44 -32.60 3.68
CA TYR A 60 -27.63 -32.03 5.03
C TYR A 60 -26.47 -31.07 5.41
N GLY A 61 -26.63 -29.90 6.06
CA GLY A 61 -27.60 -29.43 7.05
C GLY A 61 -26.78 -28.86 8.23
N GLY A 62 -26.88 -27.55 8.50
CA GLY A 62 -26.28 -26.93 9.70
C GLY A 62 -25.75 -25.51 9.52
N GLY A 63 -26.65 -24.52 9.46
CA GLY A 63 -26.32 -23.10 9.58
C GLY A 63 -26.85 -22.55 10.90
N MET A 64 -25.99 -21.86 11.66
CA MET A 64 -26.39 -21.00 12.78
C MET A 64 -26.02 -19.55 12.43
N SER A 65 -27.05 -18.73 12.39
CA SER A 65 -27.05 -17.27 12.27
C SER A 65 -26.74 -16.59 13.59
N CYS A 66 -26.02 -15.47 13.56
CA CYS A 66 -26.35 -14.29 14.36
C CYS A 66 -25.60 -13.06 13.83
N GLY A 67 -26.36 -12.06 13.41
CA GLY A 67 -25.87 -10.69 13.27
C GLY A 67 -26.03 -9.95 14.61
N PHE A 68 -25.15 -8.98 14.85
CA PHE A 68 -25.41 -7.92 15.82
C PHE A 68 -24.67 -6.65 15.38
N GLY A 69 -25.45 -5.60 15.12
CA GLY A 69 -24.96 -4.23 15.03
C GLY A 69 -25.09 -3.53 16.38
N GLY A 70 -24.45 -2.37 16.52
CA GLY A 70 -24.65 -1.46 17.64
C GLY A 70 -23.36 -0.81 18.11
N GLY A 71 -23.19 0.48 17.82
CA GLY A 71 -22.04 1.27 18.26
C GLY A 71 -22.18 1.83 19.68
N ALA A 72 -21.11 2.48 20.14
CA ALA A 72 -21.12 3.66 21.02
C ALA A 72 -19.68 4.10 21.27
N GLY A 73 -19.33 5.31 20.81
CA GLY A 73 -18.13 6.01 21.25
C GLY A 73 -18.37 6.64 22.63
N GLY A 74 -17.45 6.42 23.56
CA GLY A 74 -17.46 7.05 24.89
C GLY A 74 -16.49 8.23 24.94
N GLY A 75 -17.02 9.44 24.83
CA GLY A 75 -16.33 10.67 25.20
C GLY A 75 -16.50 10.93 26.70
N PHE A 76 -15.39 11.18 27.41
CA PHE A 76 -15.42 11.66 28.79
C PHE A 76 -15.57 13.19 28.79
N GLY A 77 -16.79 13.65 29.08
CA GLY A 77 -17.13 15.04 29.36
C GLY A 77 -18.09 15.09 30.54
N GLY A 78 -17.55 15.20 31.76
CA GLY A 78 -18.34 15.33 32.98
C GLY A 78 -18.59 16.79 33.33
N GLY A 79 -19.77 17.29 33.02
CA GLY A 79 -20.27 18.58 33.50
C GLY A 79 -21.72 18.44 33.94
N PHE A 80 -21.98 18.64 35.23
CA PHE A 80 -23.25 19.01 35.89
C PHE A 80 -22.86 19.29 37.36
N GLY A 81 -23.21 20.37 38.06
CA GLY A 81 -24.30 21.31 37.86
C GLY A 81 -25.32 21.20 39.01
N GLY A 82 -25.07 21.93 40.11
CA GLY A 82 -26.12 22.53 40.95
C GLY A 82 -26.53 21.84 42.27
N GLY A 83 -26.54 22.62 43.36
CA GLY A 83 -27.54 22.44 44.43
C GLY A 83 -27.13 22.68 45.88
N ALA A 84 -27.41 23.90 46.38
CA ALA A 84 -27.91 24.23 47.73
C ALA A 84 -27.01 24.14 48.99
N GLY A 85 -26.81 25.31 49.61
CA GLY A 85 -27.27 25.55 50.99
C GLY A 85 -26.24 25.48 52.12
N GLY A 86 -26.15 26.55 52.91
CA GLY A 86 -25.67 26.48 54.30
C GLY A 86 -24.57 27.47 54.67
N GLY A 87 -24.92 28.75 54.80
CA GLY A 87 -24.12 29.69 55.57
C GLY A 87 -24.26 29.41 57.07
N PHE A 88 -23.15 29.38 57.79
CA PHE A 88 -23.13 29.50 59.24
C PHE A 88 -22.23 30.69 59.60
N GLY A 89 -22.88 31.82 59.85
CA GLY A 89 -22.33 32.98 60.54
C GLY A 89 -23.13 33.23 61.80
N GLY A 90 -22.46 33.66 62.86
CA GLY A 90 -23.02 33.98 64.19
C GLY A 90 -22.51 33.00 65.25
N SER A 91 -22.22 33.40 66.48
CA SER A 91 -22.36 34.66 67.18
C SER A 91 -21.69 34.45 68.55
N PHE A 92 -20.84 35.36 69.02
CA PHE A 92 -20.58 35.52 70.45
C PHE A 92 -20.23 36.98 70.75
N GLY A 93 -21.29 37.77 70.93
CA GLY A 93 -21.27 39.01 71.69
C GLY A 93 -21.87 38.75 73.08
N GLY A 94 -21.26 39.34 74.11
CA GLY A 94 -21.74 39.31 75.50
C GLY A 94 -20.60 39.73 76.44
N SER A 95 -20.40 41.03 76.67
CA SER A 95 -21.05 41.82 77.73
C SER A 95 -20.52 41.49 79.13
N PHE A 96 -19.58 42.31 79.62
CA PHE A 96 -19.47 42.67 81.05
C PHE A 96 -18.94 44.11 81.16
N GLY A 97 -19.88 45.06 81.03
CA GLY A 97 -19.74 46.40 81.60
C GLY A 97 -20.35 46.37 83.00
N GLY A 98 -19.51 46.50 84.02
CA GLY A 98 -19.91 46.62 85.42
C GLY A 98 -19.37 47.92 85.98
N GLY A 99 -20.17 48.98 85.91
CA GLY A 99 -19.95 50.21 86.65
C GLY A 99 -20.40 50.04 88.10
N PHE A 100 -19.59 50.52 89.04
CA PHE A 100 -20.04 50.98 90.35
C PHE A 100 -19.46 52.37 90.56
N GLY A 101 -20.36 53.33 90.78
CA GLY A 101 -20.05 54.71 91.11
C GLY A 101 -20.22 55.01 92.59
N GLY A 102 -19.82 56.24 92.96
CA GLY A 102 -20.03 56.91 94.25
C GLY A 102 -18.93 56.54 95.25
N GLY A 103 -18.00 57.40 95.67
CA GLY A 103 -18.12 58.83 95.96
C GLY A 103 -18.20 59.02 97.48
N ASP A 104 -17.08 59.37 98.13
CA ASP A 104 -16.94 60.43 99.15
C ASP A 104 -15.56 60.34 99.84
N GLY A 105 -15.10 61.46 100.40
CA GLY A 105 -13.71 61.85 100.63
C GLY A 105 -12.88 61.05 101.64
N GLY A 106 -11.56 61.03 101.41
CA GLY A 106 -10.59 60.70 102.44
C GLY A 106 -9.23 60.16 101.96
N LEU A 107 -8.32 61.07 101.62
CA LEU A 107 -6.91 61.01 102.05
C LEU A 107 -5.97 59.92 101.46
N LEU A 108 -5.63 60.06 100.17
CA LEU A 108 -4.27 60.12 99.59
C LEU A 108 -3.06 59.39 100.26
N SER A 109 -3.20 58.14 100.73
CA SER A 109 -2.04 57.30 101.12
C SER A 109 -2.21 55.77 100.93
N GLY A 110 -3.26 55.32 100.22
CA GLY A 110 -3.57 53.88 100.03
C GLY A 110 -3.55 53.37 98.59
N ASN A 111 -3.50 54.24 97.57
CA ASN A 111 -3.66 53.84 96.17
C ASN A 111 -2.48 53.05 95.61
N GLU A 112 -1.23 53.42 95.93
CA GLU A 112 -0.04 52.81 95.34
C GLU A 112 0.13 51.33 95.71
N LYS A 113 -0.20 50.98 96.96
CA LYS A 113 -0.12 49.60 97.45
C LYS A 113 -1.20 48.70 96.84
N ILE A 114 -2.41 49.21 96.67
CA ILE A 114 -3.53 48.49 96.03
C ILE A 114 -3.29 48.35 94.52
N THR A 115 -2.70 49.35 93.86
CA THR A 115 -2.30 49.23 92.45
C THR A 115 -1.16 48.23 92.29
N MET A 116 -0.16 48.23 93.17
CA MET A 116 0.93 47.24 93.14
C MET A 116 0.42 45.82 93.43
N GLN A 117 -0.56 45.66 94.31
CA GLN A 117 -1.19 44.37 94.58
C GLN A 117 -1.98 43.88 93.36
N ASN A 118 -2.79 44.73 92.71
CA ASN A 118 -3.49 44.36 91.47
C ASN A 118 -2.53 44.00 90.33
N LEU A 119 -1.39 44.68 90.21
CA LEU A 119 -0.36 44.33 89.24
C LEU A 119 0.30 42.99 89.56
N ASN A 120 0.58 42.72 90.83
CA ASN A 120 1.11 41.42 91.27
C ASN A 120 0.10 40.29 91.08
N ASP A 121 -1.17 40.50 91.40
CA ASP A 121 -2.24 39.51 91.19
C ASP A 121 -2.43 39.23 89.70
N ARG A 122 -2.31 40.28 88.86
CA ARG A 122 -2.33 40.13 87.41
C ARG A 122 -1.09 39.39 86.90
N LEU A 123 0.10 39.67 87.42
CA LEU A 123 1.34 38.95 87.08
C LEU A 123 1.28 37.49 87.51
N ALA A 124 0.74 37.20 88.70
CA ALA A 124 0.48 35.84 89.16
C ALA A 124 -0.50 35.11 88.23
N SER A 125 -1.59 35.76 87.83
CA SER A 125 -2.53 35.19 86.85
C SER A 125 -1.90 34.97 85.46
N TYR A 126 -0.96 35.83 85.05
CA TYR A 126 -0.20 35.64 83.81
C TYR A 126 0.79 34.47 83.93
N LEU A 127 1.49 34.34 85.07
CA LEU A 127 2.41 33.23 85.31
C LEU A 127 1.67 31.88 85.39
N ASP A 128 0.50 31.84 86.02
CA ASP A 128 -0.34 30.64 86.06
C ASP A 128 -0.87 30.29 84.66
N LYS A 129 -1.20 31.30 83.85
CA LYS A 129 -1.60 31.09 82.46
C LYS A 129 -0.44 30.61 81.57
N VAL A 130 0.78 31.10 81.79
CA VAL A 130 1.98 30.61 81.09
C VAL A 130 2.24 29.15 81.46
N ARG A 131 2.19 28.79 82.74
CA ARG A 131 2.35 27.38 83.17
C ARG A 131 1.29 26.46 82.57
N ALA A 132 0.02 26.89 82.55
CA ALA A 132 -1.06 26.11 81.94
C ALA A 132 -0.87 25.94 80.42
N LEU A 133 -0.33 26.95 79.74
CA LEU A 133 0.01 26.87 78.32
C LEU A 133 1.22 25.98 78.06
N GLU A 134 2.25 26.03 78.91
CA GLU A 134 3.42 25.16 78.83
C GLU A 134 3.03 23.68 79.02
N GLU A 135 2.18 23.38 80.00
CA GLU A 135 1.65 22.03 80.24
C GLU A 135 0.80 21.54 79.04
N ALA A 136 -0.10 22.37 78.54
CA ALA A 136 -0.89 22.03 77.35
C ALA A 136 -0.02 21.82 76.09
N ASN A 137 1.08 22.58 75.96
CA ASN A 137 2.00 22.44 74.83
C ASN A 137 2.81 21.14 74.94
N ALA A 138 3.28 20.78 76.14
CA ALA A 138 3.94 19.50 76.39
C ALA A 138 3.03 18.30 76.08
N ASP A 139 1.75 18.40 76.44
CA ASP A 139 0.74 17.38 76.12
C ASP A 139 0.50 17.24 74.61
N LEU A 140 0.46 18.37 73.88
CA LEU A 140 0.29 18.37 72.42
C LEU A 140 1.52 17.80 71.72
N GLU A 141 2.73 18.15 72.17
CA GLU A 141 3.98 17.55 71.66
C GLU A 141 4.04 16.04 71.90
N GLY A 142 3.56 15.57 73.06
CA GLY A 142 3.40 14.16 73.36
C GLY A 142 2.46 13.46 72.37
N LYS A 143 1.27 14.03 72.15
CA LYS A 143 0.29 13.50 71.20
C LYS A 143 0.80 13.48 69.75
N ILE A 144 1.57 14.50 69.34
CA ILE A 144 2.20 14.56 68.02
C ILE A 144 3.23 13.44 67.86
N ARG A 145 4.10 13.24 68.87
CA ARG A 145 5.08 12.14 68.87
C ARG A 145 4.40 10.77 68.77
N ASP A 146 3.38 10.54 69.59
CA ASP A 146 2.61 9.28 69.55
C ASP A 146 1.91 9.06 68.22
N TRP A 147 1.40 10.13 67.60
CA TRP A 147 0.76 10.07 66.29
C TRP A 147 1.77 9.73 65.20
N TYR A 148 2.95 10.36 65.19
CA TYR A 148 4.02 10.01 64.25
C TYR A 148 4.54 8.59 64.46
N GLN A 149 4.59 8.09 65.70
CA GLN A 149 5.02 6.73 65.96
C GLN A 149 3.99 5.68 65.51
N LYS A 150 2.68 6.01 65.58
CA LYS A 150 1.59 5.17 65.07
C LYS A 150 1.41 5.27 63.56
N GLN A 151 1.76 6.41 62.95
CA GLN A 151 1.75 6.62 61.50
C GLN A 151 3.05 6.25 60.80
N ALA A 152 4.14 6.06 61.54
CA ALA A 152 5.35 5.44 61.02
C ALA A 152 4.94 4.08 60.44
N PRO A 153 5.06 3.85 59.12
CA PRO A 153 4.54 2.65 58.50
C PRO A 153 5.32 1.46 59.05
N THR A 154 4.76 0.80 60.07
CA THR A 154 5.21 -0.51 60.58
C THR A 154 4.48 -1.61 59.80
N SER A 155 4.06 -1.31 58.57
CA SER A 155 3.72 -2.34 57.60
C SER A 155 5.03 -2.79 56.96
N PRO A 156 5.41 -4.08 57.02
CA PRO A 156 6.49 -4.57 56.17
C PRO A 156 6.16 -4.15 54.74
N GLU A 157 7.14 -3.62 54.02
CA GLU A 157 7.02 -3.28 52.60
C GLU A 157 6.19 -4.37 51.92
N ARG A 158 5.04 -3.99 51.35
CA ARG A 158 4.14 -4.97 50.72
C ARG A 158 4.95 -5.58 49.58
N ASP A 159 5.36 -6.85 49.70
CA ASP A 159 6.24 -7.48 48.72
C ASP A 159 5.54 -7.63 47.35
N TYR A 160 5.73 -6.66 46.46
CA TYR A 160 5.18 -6.67 45.09
C TYR A 160 5.99 -7.55 44.13
N SER A 161 7.06 -8.20 44.60
CA SER A 161 7.96 -9.03 43.80
C SER A 161 7.24 -10.10 42.95
N HIS A 162 6.18 -10.72 43.49
CA HIS A 162 5.43 -11.72 42.74
C HIS A 162 4.69 -11.12 41.53
N TYR A 163 4.19 -9.88 41.62
CA TYR A 163 3.51 -9.21 40.51
C TYR A 163 4.49 -8.91 39.39
N PHE A 164 5.69 -8.46 39.71
CA PHE A 164 6.74 -8.23 38.70
C PHE A 164 7.09 -9.52 37.95
N LYS A 165 7.23 -10.64 38.67
CA LYS A 165 7.46 -11.94 38.03
C LYS A 165 6.30 -12.34 37.09
N THR A 166 5.05 -12.15 37.51
CA THR A 166 3.90 -12.43 36.63
C THR A 166 3.82 -11.48 35.43
N MET A 167 4.22 -10.22 35.59
CA MET A 167 4.27 -9.25 34.49
C MET A 167 5.34 -9.62 33.47
N GLU A 168 6.52 -10.04 33.92
CA GLU A 168 7.61 -10.54 33.07
C GLU A 168 7.16 -11.79 32.29
N GLU A 169 6.58 -12.78 32.98
CA GLU A 169 6.04 -13.99 32.34
C GLU A 169 4.94 -13.68 31.29
N LEU A 170 4.13 -12.64 31.51
CA LEU A 170 3.11 -12.19 30.55
C LEU A 170 3.74 -11.45 29.37
N GLN A 171 4.76 -10.62 29.61
CA GLN A 171 5.50 -9.95 28.54
C GLN A 171 6.18 -10.96 27.63
N ASP A 172 6.84 -11.98 28.19
CA ASP A 172 7.48 -13.05 27.43
C ASP A 172 6.46 -13.81 26.56
N LYS A 173 5.28 -14.11 27.10
CA LYS A 173 4.19 -14.75 26.34
C LYS A 173 3.69 -13.87 25.20
N ILE A 174 3.54 -12.57 25.43
CA ILE A 174 3.13 -11.61 24.40
C ILE A 174 4.18 -11.54 23.29
N LEU A 175 5.47 -11.47 23.66
CA LEU A 175 6.57 -11.45 22.69
C LEU A 175 6.62 -12.73 21.87
N ALA A 176 6.53 -13.90 22.52
CA ALA A 176 6.48 -15.18 21.83
C ALA A 176 5.28 -15.25 20.87
N ALA A 177 4.09 -14.85 21.32
CA ALA A 177 2.90 -14.81 20.47
C ALA A 177 3.03 -13.83 19.30
N ALA A 178 3.70 -12.68 19.49
CA ALA A 178 3.96 -11.70 18.43
C ALA A 178 4.92 -12.24 17.37
N ILE A 179 5.97 -12.97 17.78
CA ILE A 179 6.90 -13.65 16.88
C ILE A 179 6.17 -14.75 16.10
N ASP A 180 5.38 -15.58 16.77
CA ASP A 180 4.60 -16.63 16.13
C ASP A 180 3.57 -16.06 15.15
N ASN A 181 2.90 -14.96 15.51
CA ASN A 181 1.98 -14.26 14.62
C ASN A 181 2.70 -13.74 13.37
N SER A 182 3.87 -13.11 13.55
CA SER A 182 4.70 -12.63 12.43
C SER A 182 5.14 -13.77 11.52
N ARG A 183 5.53 -14.92 12.09
CA ARG A 183 5.88 -16.13 11.34
C ARG A 183 4.69 -16.63 10.50
N VAL A 184 3.51 -16.73 11.09
CA VAL A 184 2.30 -17.17 10.39
C VAL A 184 1.94 -16.21 9.26
N ILE A 185 2.07 -14.90 9.46
CA ILE A 185 1.87 -13.90 8.41
C ILE A 185 2.83 -14.13 7.23
N LEU A 186 4.11 -14.37 7.50
CA LEU A 186 5.09 -14.67 6.46
C LEU A 186 4.76 -15.98 5.72
N GLU A 187 4.31 -17.01 6.42
CA GLU A 187 3.87 -18.27 5.80
C GLU A 187 2.63 -18.07 4.91
N ILE A 188 1.68 -17.21 5.33
CA ILE A 188 0.51 -16.82 4.53
C ILE A 188 0.93 -16.07 3.28
N ASP A 189 1.83 -15.09 3.39
CA ASP A 189 2.29 -14.31 2.25
C ASP A 189 3.08 -15.16 1.26
N ASN A 190 3.91 -16.09 1.75
CA ASN A 190 4.58 -17.08 0.91
C ASN A 190 3.57 -17.97 0.17
N ALA A 191 2.57 -18.51 0.88
CA ALA A 191 1.53 -19.32 0.26
C ALA A 191 0.73 -18.54 -0.80
N ARG A 192 0.43 -17.26 -0.57
CA ARG A 192 -0.23 -16.39 -1.55
C ARG A 192 0.63 -16.18 -2.78
N LEU A 193 1.91 -15.86 -2.62
CA LEU A 193 2.85 -15.72 -3.74
C LEU A 193 2.98 -17.02 -4.55
N ALA A 194 3.00 -18.18 -3.89
CA ALA A 194 3.01 -19.47 -4.56
C ALA A 194 1.72 -19.74 -5.35
N VAL A 195 0.55 -19.38 -4.79
CA VAL A 195 -0.73 -19.49 -5.50
C VAL A 195 -0.75 -18.60 -6.74
N ASP A 196 -0.28 -17.36 -6.63
CA ASP A 196 -0.22 -16.44 -7.77
C ASP A 196 0.76 -16.91 -8.85
N ASP A 197 1.92 -17.48 -8.47
CA ASP A 197 2.87 -18.09 -9.41
C ASP A 197 2.24 -19.29 -10.15
N PHE A 198 1.54 -20.18 -9.44
CA PHE A 198 0.83 -21.29 -10.09
C PHE A 198 -0.32 -20.83 -10.97
N ARG A 199 -1.02 -19.77 -10.57
CA ARG A 199 -2.08 -19.17 -11.38
C ARG A 199 -1.53 -18.62 -12.69
N LEU A 200 -0.46 -17.84 -12.64
CA LEU A 200 0.20 -17.30 -13.84
C LEU A 200 0.72 -18.42 -14.75
N LYS A 201 1.33 -19.47 -14.18
CA LYS A 201 1.77 -20.65 -14.93
C LYS A 201 0.59 -21.35 -15.61
N TYR A 202 -0.53 -21.50 -14.91
CA TYR A 202 -1.74 -22.10 -15.48
C TYR A 202 -2.34 -21.26 -16.61
N GLU A 203 -2.43 -19.94 -16.43
CA GLU A 203 -2.94 -19.02 -17.47
C GLU A 203 -2.05 -19.03 -18.72
N ASN A 204 -0.73 -19.07 -18.56
CA ASN A 204 0.22 -19.21 -19.67
C ASN A 204 0.07 -20.56 -20.39
N GLU A 205 0.07 -21.68 -19.65
CA GLU A 205 -0.11 -23.02 -20.23
C GLU A 205 -1.45 -23.15 -20.95
N LEU A 206 -2.52 -22.57 -20.39
CA LEU A 206 -3.83 -22.52 -21.03
C LEU A 206 -3.78 -21.74 -22.35
N GLY A 207 -3.10 -20.60 -22.38
CA GLY A 207 -2.88 -19.82 -23.60
C GLY A 207 -2.11 -20.60 -24.67
N LEU A 208 -1.01 -21.26 -24.28
CA LEU A 208 -0.24 -22.13 -25.17
C LEU A 208 -1.08 -23.29 -25.71
N ARG A 209 -1.86 -23.95 -24.84
CA ARG A 209 -2.77 -25.03 -25.24
C ARG A 209 -3.79 -24.55 -26.26
N GLN A 210 -4.43 -23.40 -26.03
CA GLN A 210 -5.40 -22.81 -26.96
C GLN A 210 -4.76 -22.47 -28.32
N SER A 211 -3.53 -21.95 -28.33
CA SER A 211 -2.77 -21.72 -29.57
C SER A 211 -2.53 -23.02 -30.33
N VAL A 212 -2.06 -24.06 -29.65
CA VAL A 212 -1.82 -25.38 -30.27
C VAL A 212 -3.13 -26.01 -30.77
N GLU A 213 -4.23 -25.87 -30.02
CA GLU A 213 -5.55 -26.33 -30.49
C GLU A 213 -6.01 -25.57 -31.74
N ALA A 214 -5.76 -24.27 -31.82
CA ALA A 214 -6.03 -23.47 -33.02
C ALA A 214 -5.20 -23.95 -34.22
N ASP A 215 -3.89 -24.20 -34.01
CA ASP A 215 -2.99 -24.72 -35.04
C ASP A 215 -3.44 -26.12 -35.53
N ILE A 216 -3.81 -27.02 -34.63
CA ILE A 216 -4.33 -28.35 -34.97
C ILE A 216 -5.60 -28.23 -35.81
N ASN A 217 -6.52 -27.33 -35.43
CA ASN A 217 -7.73 -27.09 -36.20
C ASN A 217 -7.44 -26.48 -37.58
N GLY A 218 -6.43 -25.62 -37.69
CA GLY A 218 -5.94 -25.10 -38.96
C GLY A 218 -5.35 -26.20 -39.84
N LEU A 219 -4.48 -27.06 -39.29
CA LEU A 219 -3.89 -28.19 -40.00
C LEU A 219 -4.96 -29.20 -40.48
N ARG A 220 -6.02 -29.43 -39.70
CA ARG A 220 -7.16 -30.24 -40.13
C ARG A 220 -7.87 -29.66 -41.35
N ARG A 221 -8.11 -28.33 -41.37
CA ARG A 221 -8.67 -27.66 -42.55
C ARG A 221 -7.78 -27.80 -43.77
N VAL A 222 -6.48 -27.60 -43.63
CA VAL A 222 -5.51 -27.78 -44.73
C VAL A 222 -5.51 -29.22 -45.24
N LEU A 223 -5.62 -30.22 -44.35
CA LEU A 223 -5.74 -31.62 -44.74
C LEU A 223 -7.02 -31.88 -45.55
N ASP A 224 -8.16 -31.32 -45.12
CA ASP A 224 -9.43 -31.44 -45.83
C ASP A 224 -9.35 -30.79 -47.23
N GLU A 225 -8.76 -29.59 -47.33
CA GLU A 225 -8.51 -28.90 -48.60
C GLU A 225 -7.61 -29.70 -49.54
N LEU A 226 -6.50 -30.26 -49.03
CA LEU A 226 -5.60 -31.13 -49.81
C LEU A 226 -6.29 -32.41 -50.25
N THR A 227 -7.19 -32.95 -49.42
CA THR A 227 -7.97 -34.15 -49.76
C THR A 227 -8.94 -33.84 -50.90
N LEU A 228 -9.64 -32.70 -50.86
CA LEU A 228 -10.50 -32.25 -51.95
C LEU A 228 -9.71 -32.02 -53.25
N ALA A 229 -8.57 -31.32 -53.17
CA ALA A 229 -7.70 -31.08 -54.33
C ALA A 229 -7.17 -32.39 -54.93
N ARG A 230 -6.81 -33.36 -54.08
CA ARG A 230 -6.42 -34.71 -54.54
C ARG A 230 -7.57 -35.38 -55.29
N THR A 231 -8.79 -35.37 -54.74
CA THR A 231 -9.94 -36.00 -55.42
C THR A 231 -10.28 -35.33 -56.75
N ASP A 232 -10.13 -34.00 -56.85
CA ASP A 232 -10.32 -33.27 -58.11
C ASP A 232 -9.27 -33.68 -59.16
N LEU A 233 -7.99 -33.75 -58.77
CA LEU A 233 -6.92 -34.22 -59.65
C LEU A 233 -7.11 -35.70 -60.06
N GLU A 234 -7.59 -36.56 -59.15
CA GLU A 234 -7.91 -37.95 -59.47
C GLU A 234 -9.05 -38.05 -60.49
N MET A 235 -10.07 -37.21 -60.37
CA MET A 235 -11.17 -37.12 -61.34
C MET A 235 -10.68 -36.63 -62.71
N GLN A 236 -9.81 -35.61 -62.75
CA GLN A 236 -9.19 -35.14 -64.00
C GLN A 236 -8.33 -36.22 -64.66
N ILE A 237 -7.54 -36.97 -63.87
CA ILE A 237 -6.74 -38.09 -64.38
C ILE A 237 -7.63 -39.17 -64.99
N GLU A 238 -8.73 -39.53 -64.33
CA GLU A 238 -9.64 -40.55 -64.84
C GLU A 238 -10.36 -40.08 -66.10
N GLY A 239 -10.83 -38.83 -66.15
CA GLY A 239 -11.41 -38.24 -67.36
C GLY A 239 -10.43 -38.26 -68.54
N LEU A 240 -9.16 -37.89 -68.33
CA LEU A 240 -8.13 -37.97 -69.37
C LEU A 240 -7.83 -39.40 -69.83
N LYS A 241 -7.92 -40.39 -68.93
CA LYS A 241 -7.78 -41.81 -69.31
C LYS A 241 -8.97 -42.28 -70.15
N GLU A 242 -10.19 -41.88 -69.79
CA GLU A 242 -11.40 -42.18 -70.56
C GLU A 242 -11.32 -41.57 -71.96
N GLU A 243 -10.91 -40.30 -72.08
CA GLU A 243 -10.67 -39.64 -73.37
C GLU A 243 -9.61 -40.39 -74.21
N LEU A 244 -8.50 -40.79 -73.58
CA LEU A 244 -7.45 -41.54 -74.26
C LEU A 244 -7.95 -42.91 -74.74
N ALA A 245 -8.74 -43.61 -73.92
CA ALA A 245 -9.37 -44.88 -74.28
C ALA A 245 -10.37 -44.71 -75.43
N TYR A 246 -11.18 -43.64 -75.39
CA TYR A 246 -12.12 -43.28 -76.44
C TYR A 246 -11.40 -43.02 -77.76
N MET A 247 -10.34 -42.20 -77.76
CA MET A 247 -9.55 -41.90 -78.96
C MET A 247 -8.87 -43.15 -79.54
N LYS A 248 -8.36 -44.05 -78.69
CA LYS A 248 -7.78 -45.33 -79.15
C LYS A 248 -8.83 -46.24 -79.78
N LYS A 249 -10.00 -46.35 -79.16
CA LYS A 249 -11.10 -47.15 -79.70
C LYS A 249 -11.59 -46.60 -81.04
N ASN A 250 -11.78 -45.28 -81.13
CA ASN A 250 -12.17 -44.62 -82.37
C ASN A 250 -11.13 -44.86 -83.48
N HIS A 251 -9.83 -44.72 -83.16
CA HIS A 251 -8.77 -45.03 -84.10
C HIS A 251 -8.75 -46.50 -84.55
N GLU A 252 -9.00 -47.44 -83.64
CA GLU A 252 -9.08 -48.87 -83.97
C GLU A 252 -10.29 -49.19 -84.86
N GLU A 253 -11.44 -48.54 -84.62
CA GLU A 253 -12.63 -48.64 -85.45
C GLU A 253 -12.40 -48.04 -86.85
N GLU A 254 -11.82 -46.85 -86.94
CA GLU A 254 -11.41 -46.24 -88.21
C GLU A 254 -10.42 -47.12 -88.97
N MET A 255 -9.40 -47.68 -88.31
CA MET A 255 -8.45 -48.60 -88.94
C MET A 255 -9.10 -49.91 -89.39
N LYS A 256 -10.09 -50.44 -88.67
CA LYS A 256 -10.90 -51.58 -89.11
C LYS A 256 -11.75 -51.22 -90.32
N GLU A 257 -12.34 -50.03 -90.35
CA GLU A 257 -13.10 -49.53 -91.47
C GLU A 257 -12.21 -49.33 -92.70
N PHE A 258 -11.07 -48.66 -92.58
CA PHE A 258 -10.07 -48.54 -93.65
C PHE A 258 -9.53 -49.90 -94.09
N GLY A 259 -9.30 -50.84 -93.17
CA GLY A 259 -8.90 -52.22 -93.49
C GLY A 259 -10.00 -52.99 -94.23
N SER A 260 -11.27 -52.77 -93.89
CA SER A 260 -12.42 -53.33 -94.60
C SER A 260 -12.61 -52.69 -95.98
N GLN A 261 -12.32 -51.40 -96.13
CA GLN A 261 -12.29 -50.70 -97.42
C GLN A 261 -11.13 -51.19 -98.31
N LEU A 262 -10.01 -51.65 -97.73
CA LEU A 262 -8.87 -52.20 -98.47
C LEU A 262 -9.07 -53.65 -98.96
N VAL A 263 -10.06 -54.39 -98.46
CA VAL A 263 -10.42 -55.76 -98.89
C VAL A 263 -11.61 -55.79 -99.88
N GLY A 264 -12.16 -54.63 -100.20
CA GLY A 264 -13.35 -54.49 -101.05
C GLY A 264 -13.10 -53.79 -102.38
N GLN A 265 -12.16 -54.26 -103.20
CA GLN A 265 -12.27 -53.98 -104.65
C GLN A 265 -13.26 -54.98 -105.25
N VAL A 266 -14.55 -54.73 -105.05
CA VAL A 266 -15.65 -55.47 -105.71
C VAL A 266 -16.50 -54.48 -106.49
N ASN A 267 -16.45 -54.67 -107.80
CA ASN A 267 -17.31 -54.08 -108.82
C ASN A 267 -18.79 -54.32 -108.45
N VAL A 268 -19.58 -53.25 -108.26
CA VAL A 268 -21.03 -53.33 -108.13
C VAL A 268 -21.65 -52.68 -109.36
N GLU A 269 -22.02 -53.52 -110.32
CA GLU A 269 -22.96 -53.18 -111.38
C GLU A 269 -24.37 -53.11 -110.79
N MET A 270 -24.82 -51.87 -110.60
CA MET A 270 -26.14 -51.35 -110.95
C MET A 270 -27.29 -52.38 -111.12
N ASP A 271 -28.18 -52.44 -110.13
CA ASP A 271 -29.60 -52.75 -110.34
C ASP A 271 -30.45 -51.60 -109.77
N ALA A 272 -31.19 -50.95 -110.66
CA ALA A 272 -31.99 -49.76 -110.38
C ALA A 272 -33.35 -50.17 -109.80
N ALA A 273 -33.38 -50.37 -108.48
CA ALA A 273 -34.63 -50.39 -107.72
C ALA A 273 -35.26 -48.98 -107.72
N PRO A 274 -36.61 -48.87 -107.70
CA PRO A 274 -37.35 -47.73 -108.19
C PRO A 274 -37.07 -46.44 -107.39
N GLY A 275 -36.99 -45.33 -108.12
CA GLY A 275 -36.54 -44.03 -107.65
C GLY A 275 -37.03 -43.65 -106.26
N VAL A 276 -36.10 -43.63 -105.31
CA VAL A 276 -36.26 -42.93 -104.05
C VAL A 276 -36.45 -41.45 -104.40
N ASP A 277 -37.55 -40.87 -103.94
CA ASP A 277 -37.90 -39.48 -104.15
C ASP A 277 -36.80 -38.57 -103.58
N LEU A 278 -35.85 -38.19 -104.43
CA LEU A 278 -34.69 -37.36 -104.11
C LEU A 278 -35.12 -36.04 -103.45
N THR A 279 -36.30 -35.54 -103.83
CA THR A 279 -36.91 -34.35 -103.27
C THR A 279 -37.20 -34.52 -101.79
N ARG A 280 -37.70 -35.70 -101.38
CA ARG A 280 -37.97 -36.04 -99.97
C ARG A 280 -36.67 -36.18 -99.17
N VAL A 281 -35.65 -36.82 -99.72
CA VAL A 281 -34.35 -37.00 -99.04
C VAL A 281 -33.60 -35.67 -98.89
N LEU A 282 -33.62 -34.81 -99.92
CA LEU A 282 -33.05 -33.47 -99.84
C LEU A 282 -33.82 -32.57 -98.85
N ALA A 283 -35.14 -32.73 -98.77
CA ALA A 283 -35.96 -32.04 -97.77
C ALA A 283 -35.65 -32.53 -96.34
N GLU A 284 -35.57 -33.84 -96.10
CA GLU A 284 -35.17 -34.43 -94.82
C GLU A 284 -33.74 -34.00 -94.41
N MET A 285 -32.78 -33.98 -95.34
CA MET A 285 -31.44 -33.47 -95.07
C MET A 285 -31.46 -31.99 -94.68
N ARG A 286 -32.25 -31.16 -95.38
CA ARG A 286 -32.38 -29.74 -95.06
C ARG A 286 -33.01 -29.53 -93.69
N GLU A 287 -34.05 -30.28 -93.36
CA GLU A 287 -34.71 -30.24 -92.05
C GLU A 287 -33.78 -30.71 -90.92
N GLN A 288 -32.95 -31.73 -91.15
CA GLN A 288 -31.90 -32.17 -90.22
C GLN A 288 -30.85 -31.08 -90.00
N TYR A 289 -30.36 -30.43 -91.06
CA TYR A 289 -29.40 -29.34 -90.93
C TYR A 289 -29.99 -28.12 -90.23
N GLU A 290 -31.24 -27.78 -90.53
CA GLU A 290 -31.95 -26.66 -89.90
C GLU A 290 -32.20 -26.96 -88.41
N ALA A 291 -32.57 -28.20 -88.06
CA ALA A 291 -32.70 -28.64 -86.68
C ALA A 291 -31.36 -28.63 -85.93
N ILE A 292 -30.26 -29.05 -86.56
CA ILE A 292 -28.91 -29.02 -85.95
C ILE A 292 -28.42 -27.58 -85.78
N ALA A 293 -28.63 -26.70 -86.77
CA ALA A 293 -28.24 -25.30 -86.69
C ALA A 293 -29.04 -24.56 -85.60
N GLU A 294 -30.34 -24.82 -85.52
CA GLU A 294 -31.23 -24.26 -84.51
C GLU A 294 -30.92 -24.80 -83.11
N LYS A 295 -30.58 -26.10 -82.99
CA LYS A 295 -30.08 -26.67 -81.73
C LYS A 295 -28.75 -26.03 -81.31
N ASN A 296 -27.79 -25.91 -82.22
CA ASN A 296 -26.50 -25.28 -81.95
C ASN A 296 -26.66 -23.82 -81.51
N ARG A 297 -27.57 -23.07 -82.15
CA ARG A 297 -27.91 -21.70 -81.75
C ARG A 297 -28.45 -21.65 -80.32
N ARG A 298 -29.41 -22.51 -79.96
CA ARG A 298 -29.94 -22.58 -78.59
C ARG A 298 -28.90 -23.02 -77.57
N ASP A 299 -28.07 -23.99 -77.90
CA ASP A 299 -27.01 -24.48 -77.03
C ASP A 299 -25.95 -23.38 -76.78
N ALA A 300 -25.61 -22.60 -77.81
CA ALA A 300 -24.73 -21.43 -77.69
C ALA A 300 -25.37 -20.33 -76.82
N GLU A 301 -26.63 -19.98 -77.07
CA GLU A 301 -27.37 -19.00 -76.24
C GLU A 301 -27.44 -19.45 -74.77
N ALA A 302 -27.80 -20.71 -74.52
CA ALA A 302 -27.85 -21.27 -73.17
C ALA A 302 -26.47 -21.27 -72.49
N TRP A 303 -25.41 -21.59 -73.24
CA TRP A 303 -24.03 -21.53 -72.73
C TRP A 303 -23.62 -20.10 -72.37
N PHE A 304 -23.94 -19.10 -73.22
CA PHE A 304 -23.68 -17.69 -72.93
C PHE A 304 -24.47 -17.20 -71.72
N PHE A 305 -25.76 -17.57 -71.60
CA PHE A 305 -26.57 -17.21 -70.43
C PHE A 305 -26.02 -17.83 -69.16
N SER A 306 -25.68 -19.12 -69.17
CA SER A 306 -25.07 -19.80 -68.02
C SER A 306 -23.76 -19.12 -67.58
N LYS A 307 -22.87 -18.82 -68.53
CA LYS A 307 -21.58 -18.18 -68.21
C LYS A 307 -21.75 -16.73 -67.73
N THR A 308 -22.71 -16.00 -68.28
CA THR A 308 -23.03 -14.64 -67.84
C THR A 308 -23.65 -14.64 -66.44
N GLU A 309 -24.53 -15.61 -66.15
CA GLU A 309 -25.12 -15.76 -64.82
C GLU A 309 -24.07 -16.13 -63.77
N GLU A 310 -23.14 -17.03 -64.09
CA GLU A 310 -22.02 -17.39 -63.23
C GLU A 310 -21.11 -16.19 -62.96
N LEU A 311 -20.72 -15.45 -64.02
CA LEU A 311 -19.92 -14.23 -63.87
C LEU A 311 -20.64 -13.18 -63.02
N ASN A 312 -21.96 -13.01 -63.20
CA ASN A 312 -22.73 -12.06 -62.42
C ASN A 312 -22.81 -12.47 -60.94
N LYS A 313 -22.94 -13.78 -60.65
CA LYS A 313 -22.86 -14.31 -59.28
C LYS A 313 -21.50 -14.06 -58.65
N GLU A 314 -20.42 -14.29 -59.41
CA GLU A 314 -19.05 -14.05 -58.93
C GLU A 314 -18.80 -12.56 -58.68
N VAL A 315 -19.24 -11.67 -59.57
CA VAL A 315 -19.13 -10.22 -59.39
C VAL A 315 -19.94 -9.74 -58.18
N ALA A 316 -21.15 -10.27 -57.97
CA ALA A 316 -21.97 -9.95 -56.80
C ALA A 316 -21.28 -10.40 -55.49
N SER A 317 -20.78 -11.64 -55.44
CA SER A 317 -20.04 -12.18 -54.30
C SER A 317 -18.77 -11.37 -54.01
N ASN A 318 -17.97 -11.06 -55.04
CA ASN A 318 -16.76 -10.26 -54.88
C ASN A 318 -17.08 -8.83 -54.43
N THR A 319 -18.16 -8.23 -54.94
CA THR A 319 -18.61 -6.91 -54.48
C THR A 319 -19.01 -6.95 -53.01
N GLU A 320 -19.72 -7.98 -52.58
CA GLU A 320 -20.09 -8.16 -51.17
C GLU A 320 -18.84 -8.32 -50.28
N MET A 321 -17.89 -9.17 -50.65
CA MET A 321 -16.62 -9.35 -49.94
C MET A 321 -15.81 -8.04 -49.84
N ILE A 322 -15.81 -7.23 -50.90
CA ILE A 322 -15.15 -5.91 -50.88
C ILE A 322 -15.86 -4.97 -49.90
N GLN A 323 -17.20 -4.96 -49.87
CA GLN A 323 -17.94 -4.12 -48.92
C GLN A 323 -17.73 -4.56 -47.48
N THR A 324 -17.76 -5.87 -47.18
CA THR A 324 -17.51 -6.39 -45.83
C THR A 324 -16.09 -6.05 -45.37
N SER A 325 -15.08 -6.33 -46.20
CA SER A 325 -13.69 -5.98 -45.92
C SER A 325 -13.52 -4.47 -45.66
N LYS A 326 -14.17 -3.62 -46.47
CA LYS A 326 -14.17 -2.17 -46.27
C LYS A 326 -14.79 -1.78 -44.93
N THR A 327 -15.93 -2.37 -44.54
CA THR A 327 -16.55 -2.09 -43.24
C THR A 327 -15.65 -2.52 -42.08
N GLU A 328 -15.05 -3.71 -42.16
CA GLU A 328 -14.15 -4.23 -41.13
C GLU A 328 -12.90 -3.35 -40.98
N ILE A 329 -12.32 -2.87 -42.09
CA ILE A 329 -11.22 -1.89 -42.04
C ILE A 329 -11.65 -0.59 -41.36
N THR A 330 -12.87 -0.10 -41.62
CA THR A 330 -13.35 1.13 -40.96
C THR A 330 -13.59 0.93 -39.47
N ASP A 331 -14.08 -0.24 -39.06
CA ASP A 331 -14.31 -0.54 -37.64
C ASP A 331 -13.00 -0.74 -36.90
N LEU A 332 -12.03 -1.45 -37.48
CA LEU A 332 -10.67 -1.57 -36.95
C LEU A 332 -9.98 -0.21 -36.81
N ARG A 333 -10.20 0.72 -37.76
CA ARG A 333 -9.68 2.09 -37.62
C ARG A 333 -10.35 2.86 -36.48
N ARG A 334 -11.65 2.69 -36.27
CA ARG A 334 -12.37 3.31 -35.13
C ARG A 334 -11.89 2.74 -33.80
N THR A 335 -11.70 1.43 -33.70
CA THR A 335 -11.21 0.80 -32.46
C THR A 335 -9.77 1.22 -32.17
N LEU A 336 -8.90 1.28 -33.18
CA LEU A 336 -7.53 1.79 -33.03
C LEU A 336 -7.54 3.23 -32.50
N GLN A 337 -8.31 4.12 -33.10
CA GLN A 337 -8.44 5.51 -32.63
C GLN A 337 -8.96 5.58 -31.19
N GLY A 338 -9.95 4.74 -30.84
CA GLY A 338 -10.46 4.65 -29.47
C GLY A 338 -9.39 4.21 -28.46
N LEU A 339 -8.62 3.18 -28.80
CA LEU A 339 -7.51 2.69 -27.98
C LEU A 339 -6.38 3.72 -27.86
N GLU A 340 -6.10 4.47 -28.92
CA GLU A 340 -5.09 5.53 -28.91
C GLU A 340 -5.51 6.70 -28.00
N ILE A 341 -6.78 7.09 -28.02
CA ILE A 341 -7.33 8.11 -27.10
C ILE A 341 -7.26 7.60 -25.65
N GLU A 342 -7.63 6.34 -25.41
CA GLU A 342 -7.53 5.74 -24.07
C GLU A 342 -6.07 5.73 -23.59
N LEU A 343 -5.12 5.36 -24.45
CA LEU A 343 -3.70 5.42 -24.13
C LEU A 343 -3.26 6.84 -23.76
N GLN A 344 -3.65 7.86 -24.52
CA GLN A 344 -3.32 9.25 -24.20
C GLN A 344 -3.97 9.73 -22.89
N SER A 345 -5.20 9.30 -22.62
CA SER A 345 -5.90 9.56 -21.35
C SER A 345 -5.14 8.95 -20.17
N GLN A 346 -4.75 7.67 -20.26
CA GLN A 346 -4.00 6.98 -19.22
C GLN A 346 -2.61 7.60 -19.00
N LEU A 347 -1.91 8.02 -20.06
CA LEU A 347 -0.65 8.75 -19.94
C LEU A 347 -0.84 10.10 -19.22
N SER A 348 -1.91 10.81 -19.53
CA SER A 348 -2.24 12.09 -18.87
C SER A 348 -2.58 11.87 -17.39
N MET A 349 -3.33 10.82 -17.06
CA MET A 349 -3.65 10.44 -15.69
C MET A 349 -2.39 10.06 -14.91
N LYS A 350 -1.51 9.24 -15.50
CA LYS A 350 -0.23 8.87 -14.92
C LYS A 350 0.61 10.12 -14.59
N ALA A 351 0.77 11.03 -15.57
CA ALA A 351 1.52 12.26 -15.35
C ALA A 351 0.92 13.14 -14.23
N GLY A 352 -0.41 13.21 -14.14
CA GLY A 352 -1.10 13.91 -13.05
C GLY A 352 -0.85 13.28 -11.67
N LEU A 353 -0.83 11.95 -11.59
CA LEU A 353 -0.53 11.22 -10.35
C LEU A 353 0.94 11.37 -9.94
N GLU A 354 1.87 11.27 -10.89
CA GLU A 354 3.30 11.50 -10.64
C GLU A 354 3.56 12.93 -10.15
N ASN A 355 2.91 13.93 -10.73
CA ASN A 355 3.02 15.32 -10.28
C ASN A 355 2.42 15.51 -8.88
N SER A 356 1.28 14.88 -8.59
CA SER A 356 0.67 14.94 -7.26
C SER A 356 1.56 14.28 -6.19
N LEU A 357 2.18 13.15 -6.53
CA LEU A 357 3.15 12.48 -5.67
C LEU A 357 4.35 13.40 -5.39
N ALA A 358 4.96 13.94 -6.44
CA ALA A 358 6.10 14.87 -6.31
C ALA A 358 5.75 16.11 -5.47
N GLU A 359 4.54 16.67 -5.63
CA GLU A 359 4.07 17.80 -4.81
C GLU A 359 3.94 17.39 -3.33
N THR A 360 3.37 16.21 -3.04
CA THR A 360 3.24 15.73 -1.66
C THR A 360 4.61 15.46 -1.03
N GLU A 361 5.53 14.82 -1.74
CA GLU A 361 6.90 14.58 -1.29
C GLU A 361 7.62 15.90 -1.01
N CYS A 362 7.50 16.89 -1.89
CA CYS A 362 8.08 18.22 -1.69
C CYS A 362 7.50 18.93 -0.45
N ARG A 363 6.18 18.85 -0.23
CA ARG A 363 5.54 19.40 0.97
C ARG A 363 6.06 18.73 2.24
N TYR A 364 6.14 17.41 2.28
CA TYR A 364 6.66 16.68 3.44
C TYR A 364 8.15 16.95 3.67
N ALA A 365 8.96 17.04 2.62
CA ALA A 365 10.36 17.43 2.72
C ALA A 365 10.52 18.83 3.33
N THR A 366 9.67 19.77 2.93
CA THR A 366 9.66 21.13 3.49
C THR A 366 9.25 21.13 4.97
N GLN A 367 8.21 20.37 5.34
CA GLN A 367 7.79 20.23 6.74
C GLN A 367 8.90 19.60 7.59
N LEU A 368 9.56 18.56 7.09
CA LEU A 368 10.68 17.93 7.77
C LEU A 368 11.84 18.91 7.96
N GLN A 369 12.16 19.70 6.94
CA GLN A 369 13.19 20.74 7.04
C GLN A 369 12.82 21.83 8.07
N GLN A 370 11.55 22.22 8.17
CA GLN A 370 11.08 23.17 9.18
C GLN A 370 11.22 22.60 10.59
N ILE A 371 10.82 21.34 10.81
CA ILE A 371 10.97 20.66 12.11
C ILE A 371 12.45 20.52 12.47
N GLN A 372 13.30 20.11 11.52
CA GLN A 372 14.74 20.02 11.74
C GLN A 372 15.34 21.39 12.11
N GLY A 373 14.90 22.47 11.46
CA GLY A 373 15.31 23.84 11.81
C GLY A 373 14.91 24.23 13.23
N LEU A 374 13.69 23.87 13.66
CA LEU A 374 13.24 24.09 15.04
C LEU A 374 14.09 23.30 16.04
N ILE A 375 14.34 22.02 15.77
CA ILE A 375 15.20 21.16 16.61
C ILE A 375 16.59 21.81 16.75
N SER A 376 17.23 22.19 15.65
CA SER A 376 18.56 22.82 15.70
C SER A 376 18.55 24.15 16.46
N SER A 377 17.47 24.93 16.38
CA SER A 377 17.35 26.16 17.17
C SER A 377 17.22 25.90 18.68
N LEU A 378 16.49 24.85 19.06
CA LEU A 378 16.34 24.44 20.46
C LEU A 378 17.62 23.82 21.01
N GLU A 379 18.32 23.01 20.21
CA GLU A 379 19.63 22.47 20.54
C GLU A 379 20.65 23.59 20.77
N ALA A 380 20.64 24.62 19.93
CA ALA A 380 21.48 25.81 20.11
C ALA A 380 21.16 26.53 21.43
N GLN A 381 19.89 26.81 21.73
CA GLN A 381 19.48 27.44 22.99
C GLN A 381 19.87 26.60 24.22
N LEU A 382 19.71 25.28 24.15
CA LEU A 382 20.15 24.38 25.22
C LEU A 382 21.67 24.41 25.42
N SER A 383 22.44 24.50 24.33
CA SER A 383 23.90 24.61 24.40
C SER A 383 24.35 25.95 25.01
N GLU A 384 23.66 27.04 24.68
CA GLU A 384 23.90 28.37 25.21
C GLU A 384 23.62 28.41 26.71
N LEU A 385 22.45 27.94 27.15
CA LEU A 385 22.09 27.84 28.57
C LEU A 385 23.06 26.97 29.37
N ARG A 386 23.58 25.88 28.79
CA ARG A 386 24.61 25.06 29.42
C ARG A 386 25.92 25.84 29.61
N CYS A 387 26.38 26.56 28.57
CA CYS A 387 27.55 27.42 28.68
C CYS A 387 27.36 28.53 29.72
N GLU A 388 26.20 29.19 29.75
CA GLU A 388 25.88 30.21 30.75
C GLU A 388 25.88 29.63 32.17
N MET A 389 25.29 28.45 32.38
CA MET A 389 25.29 27.78 33.67
C MET A 389 26.70 27.40 34.13
N GLU A 390 27.52 26.88 33.22
CA GLU A 390 28.93 26.57 33.50
C GLU A 390 29.75 27.82 33.84
N ALA A 391 29.53 28.93 33.13
CA ALA A 391 30.15 30.21 33.43
C ALA A 391 29.72 30.73 34.81
N GLN A 392 28.43 30.66 35.13
CA GLN A 392 27.91 31.09 36.42
C GLN A 392 28.45 30.23 37.57
N ASP A 393 28.58 28.91 37.38
CA ASP A 393 29.20 28.03 38.38
C ASP A 393 30.68 28.40 38.63
N GLN A 394 31.42 28.75 37.58
CA GLN A 394 32.79 29.24 37.72
C GLN A 394 32.86 30.56 38.49
N GLU A 395 31.97 31.52 38.20
CA GLU A 395 31.87 32.78 38.94
C GLU A 395 31.52 32.56 40.42
N TYR A 396 30.57 31.67 40.72
CA TYR A 396 30.23 31.31 42.10
C TYR A 396 31.40 30.67 42.84
N ARG A 397 32.17 29.79 42.19
CA ARG A 397 33.37 29.20 42.78
C ARG A 397 34.43 30.26 43.09
N MET A 398 34.66 31.20 42.19
CA MET A 398 35.59 32.31 42.43
C MET A 398 35.12 33.19 43.59
N LEU A 399 33.83 33.53 43.65
CA LEU A 399 33.27 34.32 44.74
C LEU A 399 33.36 33.60 46.09
N LEU A 400 33.15 32.28 46.09
CA LEU A 400 33.32 31.45 47.29
C LEU A 400 34.77 31.47 47.76
N ASP A 401 35.76 31.38 46.87
CA ASP A 401 37.18 31.46 47.20
C ASP A 401 37.57 32.83 47.79
N ILE A 402 37.04 33.92 47.22
CA ILE A 402 37.24 35.27 47.76
C ILE A 402 36.59 35.37 49.15
N LYS A 403 35.37 34.86 49.32
CA LYS A 403 34.67 34.86 50.62
C LYS A 403 35.48 34.11 51.67
N THR A 404 35.95 32.89 51.37
CA THR A 404 36.72 32.09 52.34
C THR A 404 38.02 32.79 52.71
N ARG A 405 38.70 33.45 51.76
CA ARG A 405 39.88 34.28 52.03
C ARG A 405 39.56 35.48 52.93
N LEU A 406 38.50 36.23 52.64
CA LEU A 406 38.08 37.35 53.48
C LEU A 406 37.67 36.90 54.88
N GLU A 407 37.03 35.73 55.02
CA GLU A 407 36.71 35.15 56.33
C GLU A 407 37.98 34.80 57.13
N GLN A 408 39.02 34.30 56.46
CA GLN A 408 40.34 34.10 57.09
C GLN A 408 40.95 35.42 57.54
N GLU A 409 40.94 36.47 56.69
CA GLU A 409 41.45 37.80 57.04
C GLU A 409 40.69 38.37 58.26
N ILE A 410 39.34 38.31 58.28
CA ILE A 410 38.52 38.72 59.43
C ILE A 410 38.87 37.92 60.69
N ALA A 411 39.10 36.60 60.58
CA ALA A 411 39.51 35.79 61.72
C ALA A 411 40.88 36.23 62.26
N THR A 412 41.85 36.54 61.38
CA THR A 412 43.14 37.11 61.80
C THR A 412 42.99 38.48 62.44
N TYR A 413 42.15 39.37 61.89
CA TYR A 413 41.86 40.67 62.49
C TYR A 413 41.21 40.52 63.87
N ARG A 414 40.23 39.63 64.04
CA ARG A 414 39.63 39.33 65.37
C ARG A 414 40.66 38.82 66.36
N SER A 415 41.55 37.92 65.96
CA SER A 415 42.63 37.42 66.80
C SER A 415 43.63 38.51 67.21
N LEU A 416 43.96 39.44 66.31
CA LEU A 416 44.79 40.61 66.62
C LEU A 416 44.12 41.56 67.61
N LEU A 417 42.83 41.82 67.44
CA LEU A 417 42.05 42.62 68.40
C LEU A 417 41.96 41.92 69.76
N GLU A 418 41.62 40.64 69.82
CA GLU A 418 41.62 39.85 71.07
C GLU A 418 43.02 39.77 71.71
N GLY A 419 44.09 39.68 70.92
CA GLY A 419 45.47 39.72 71.41
C GLY A 419 45.91 41.11 71.88
N GLN A 420 45.29 42.18 71.39
CA GLN A 420 45.50 43.54 71.86
C GLN A 420 44.64 43.83 73.10
N ASP A 421 43.43 43.29 73.18
CA ASP A 421 42.57 43.30 74.37
C ASP A 421 43.17 42.44 75.49
N ALA A 422 43.85 41.33 75.18
CA ALA A 422 44.65 40.56 76.14
C ALA A 422 45.93 41.30 76.59
N LYS A 423 46.50 42.18 75.75
CA LYS A 423 47.62 43.06 76.16
C LYS A 423 47.14 44.29 76.95
N MET A 424 45.91 44.76 76.71
CA MET A 424 45.29 45.86 77.45
C MET A 424 44.71 45.38 78.79
N ALA A 425 44.15 44.16 78.84
CA ALA A 425 43.76 43.46 80.06
C ALA A 425 44.96 42.83 80.80
N GLY A 426 46.07 42.58 80.10
CA GLY A 426 47.32 42.00 80.61
C GLY A 426 48.38 43.04 81.03
N ALA A 427 48.01 44.30 81.22
CA ALA A 427 48.83 45.27 81.95
C ALA A 427 48.75 45.08 83.49
N GLY A 428 48.24 43.94 83.94
CA GLY A 428 48.38 43.42 85.29
C GLY A 428 48.92 42.00 85.25
N ILE A 429 50.21 41.87 85.60
CA ILE A 429 50.94 40.63 85.92
C ILE A 429 51.54 39.87 84.72
N ARG A 430 52.88 39.99 84.66
CA ARG A 430 53.80 39.28 83.78
C ARG A 430 54.64 38.34 84.66
N GLU A 431 54.45 37.05 84.51
CA GLU A 431 55.37 35.95 84.87
C GLU A 431 54.74 34.69 84.25
N GLY A 432 55.38 33.83 83.47
CA GLY A 432 56.76 33.60 83.11
C GLY A 432 56.83 32.16 82.59
N SER A 433 57.83 31.83 81.75
CA SER A 433 58.21 30.45 81.36
C SER A 433 57.19 29.69 80.46
N SER A 434 57.53 28.81 79.53
CA SER A 434 58.77 28.20 79.05
C SER A 434 58.43 27.39 77.78
N LEU A 435 59.39 27.32 76.85
CA LEU A 435 59.86 26.13 76.11
C LEU A 435 58.83 25.06 75.68
N GLY A 436 58.81 24.73 74.38
CA GLY A 436 58.27 23.46 73.91
C GLY A 436 58.25 23.33 72.40
N GLY A 437 59.39 22.96 71.81
CA GLY A 437 59.42 22.44 70.43
C GLY A 437 58.68 21.11 70.34
N GLY A 438 58.01 20.89 69.21
CA GLY A 438 57.27 19.66 68.94
C GLY A 438 56.95 19.57 67.45
N SER A 439 57.94 19.13 66.68
CA SER A 439 57.75 18.60 65.33
C SER A 439 56.87 17.36 65.41
N GLY A 440 55.70 17.39 64.77
CA GLY A 440 54.78 16.27 64.65
C GLY A 440 54.16 16.27 63.26
N GLY A 441 54.82 15.59 62.31
CA GLY A 441 54.24 15.33 61.00
C GLY A 441 53.06 14.37 61.12
N SER A 442 51.84 14.86 60.94
CA SER A 442 50.68 14.01 60.66
C SER A 442 50.65 13.71 59.16
N SER A 443 50.90 12.45 58.82
CA SER A 443 50.63 11.87 57.52
C SER A 443 49.15 12.05 57.17
N SER A 444 48.83 12.95 56.23
CA SER A 444 47.47 13.03 55.69
C SER A 444 47.24 11.85 54.74
N GLY A 445 46.49 10.84 55.18
CA GLY A 445 45.90 9.86 54.28
C GLY A 445 44.90 10.57 53.37
N VAL A 446 45.10 10.47 52.05
CA VAL A 446 44.21 11.07 51.05
C VAL A 446 42.96 10.20 50.96
N ARG A 447 41.83 10.69 51.46
CA ARG A 447 40.53 10.03 51.30
C ARG A 447 39.87 10.52 50.01
N ILE A 448 39.85 9.66 49.00
CA ILE A 448 39.13 9.90 47.74
C ILE A 448 37.69 9.43 47.91
N LYS A 449 36.75 10.36 47.75
CA LYS A 449 35.31 10.07 47.73
C LYS A 449 34.88 10.01 46.26
N VAL A 450 34.49 8.84 45.79
CA VAL A 450 33.96 8.64 44.43
C VAL A 450 32.44 8.58 44.53
N GLU A 451 31.75 9.51 43.88
CA GLU A 451 30.29 9.59 43.83
C GLU A 451 29.83 9.30 42.40
N GLU A 452 28.94 8.32 42.25
CA GLU A 452 28.31 8.00 40.98
C GLU A 452 26.89 8.59 40.98
N SER A 453 26.61 9.44 40.00
CA SER A 453 25.34 10.15 39.86
C SER A 453 24.73 9.88 38.49
N VAL A 454 23.45 9.52 38.48
CA VAL A 454 22.61 9.39 37.29
C VAL A 454 21.38 10.25 37.53
N ASP A 455 21.04 11.14 36.58
CA ASP A 455 19.93 12.11 36.66
C ASP A 455 19.90 12.96 37.95
N GLY A 456 21.07 13.41 38.42
CA GLY A 456 21.16 14.39 39.52
C GLY A 456 20.82 13.85 40.92
N LYS A 457 20.66 12.52 41.09
CA LYS A 457 20.59 11.87 42.41
C LYS A 457 21.78 10.94 42.63
N VAL A 458 22.43 11.06 43.78
CA VAL A 458 23.56 10.21 44.20
C VAL A 458 23.03 8.84 44.59
N VAL A 459 23.37 7.80 43.83
CA VAL A 459 22.82 6.44 44.00
C VAL A 459 23.75 5.53 44.82
N SER A 460 25.04 5.89 44.93
CA SER A 460 26.02 5.14 45.73
C SER A 460 27.18 6.03 46.17
N SER A 461 27.62 5.89 47.43
CA SER A 461 28.80 6.55 47.99
C SER A 461 29.68 5.50 48.67
N HIS A 462 30.85 5.21 48.10
CA HIS A 462 31.84 4.34 48.73
C HIS A 462 33.12 5.10 49.06
N LYS A 463 33.64 4.89 50.27
CA LYS A 463 34.89 5.49 50.74
C LYS A 463 36.00 4.46 50.59
N ARG A 464 37.06 4.81 49.87
CA ARG A 464 38.27 3.98 49.76
C ARG A 464 39.43 4.72 50.41
N GLU A 465 40.08 4.07 51.38
CA GLU A 465 41.29 4.56 52.02
C GLU A 465 42.49 4.01 51.23
N VAL A 466 43.45 4.87 50.87
CA VAL A 466 44.72 4.49 50.21
C VAL A 466 45.87 4.80 51.16
#